data_AF-A0A4Q3E157-F1
#
_entry.id   AF-A0A4Q3E157-F1
#
_cell.length_a   1.000
_cell.length_b   1.000
_cell.length_c   1.000
_cell.angle_alpha   90.00
_cell.angle_beta   90.00
_cell.angle_gamma   90.00
#
_symmetry.space_group_name_H-M   'P 1'
#
loop_
_entity.id
_entity.type
_entity.pdbx_description
1 polymer ?
#
loop_
_entity_poly.entity_id
_entity_poly.type
_entity_poly.pdbx_seq_one_letter_code
_entity_poly.pdbx_strand_id
1 'polypeptide(L)'
;ENKWVDQSYHITEIKQAPITSVDCGGVLTKWTEVIIQLWEPGEKQQERAMKARKALSIIELVEKSLSLEADAIVKIEFGNQQFDTRQMFPGEIIAAGENLIVDLRPDAVQCKAISRGGSCGEAEQKNITPSGSSCTPSGGCC
;
A
#
# COMPACT_ATOMS: atom_id res chain seq x y z
N GLU A 1 13.25 3.67 -3.85
CA GLU A 1 13.31 3.99 -2.41
C GLU A 1 14.25 5.18 -2.22
N ASN A 2 14.12 5.96 -1.14
CA ASN A 2 14.91 7.18 -0.86
C ASN A 2 14.76 8.34 -1.85
N LYS A 3 13.59 8.49 -2.49
CA LYS A 3 13.26 9.70 -3.25
C LYS A 3 12.22 10.52 -2.52
N TRP A 4 12.37 11.83 -2.57
CA TRP A 4 11.46 12.79 -1.95
C TRP A 4 10.43 13.27 -2.96
N VAL A 5 9.22 13.51 -2.46
CA VAL A 5 8.24 14.36 -3.15
C VAL A 5 8.79 15.79 -3.16
N ASP A 6 8.69 16.49 -4.30
CA ASP A 6 9.14 17.87 -4.43
C ASP A 6 8.41 18.77 -3.44
N GLN A 7 9.13 19.68 -2.81
CA GLN A 7 8.59 20.60 -1.79
C GLN A 7 7.45 21.49 -2.32
N SER A 8 7.33 21.63 -3.64
CA SER A 8 6.24 22.36 -4.29
C SER A 8 4.95 21.54 -4.43
N TYR A 9 4.81 20.39 -3.77
CA TYR A 9 3.61 19.58 -3.89
C TYR A 9 2.35 20.29 -3.35
N HIS A 10 1.21 19.92 -3.91
CA HIS A 10 -0.12 20.36 -3.51
C HIS A 10 -0.98 19.15 -3.13
N ILE A 11 -1.80 19.30 -2.09
CA ILE A 11 -2.95 18.42 -1.88
C ILE A 11 -4.06 18.91 -2.81
N THR A 12 -4.46 18.08 -3.78
CA THR A 12 -5.44 18.48 -4.80
C THR A 12 -6.81 17.86 -4.57
N GLU A 13 -6.86 16.70 -3.93
CA GLU A 13 -8.10 15.96 -3.71
C GLU A 13 -7.99 15.11 -2.44
N ILE A 14 -9.11 14.95 -1.72
CA ILE A 14 -9.28 13.96 -0.66
C ILE A 14 -10.53 13.15 -1.01
N LYS A 15 -10.35 11.84 -1.18
CA LYS A 15 -11.40 10.90 -1.57
C LYS A 15 -11.74 10.00 -0.39
N GLN A 16 -12.99 9.59 -0.28
CA GLN A 16 -13.43 8.50 0.58
C GLN A 16 -14.00 7.37 -0.28
N ALA A 17 -13.43 6.17 -0.16
CA ALA A 17 -13.77 5.02 -0.98
C ALA A 17 -14.21 3.85 -0.08
N PRO A 18 -15.51 3.52 -0.02
CA PRO A 18 -15.96 2.30 0.63
C PRO A 18 -15.62 1.10 -0.27
N ILE A 19 -14.86 0.16 0.27
CA ILE A 19 -14.44 -1.05 -0.43
C ILE A 19 -15.24 -2.24 0.08
N THR A 20 -15.77 -3.04 -0.85
CA THR A 20 -16.28 -4.38 -0.58
C THR A 20 -15.45 -5.36 -1.40
N SER A 21 -14.83 -6.32 -0.73
CA SER A 21 -13.90 -7.27 -1.34
C SER A 21 -14.23 -8.69 -0.95
N VAL A 22 -13.93 -9.63 -1.83
CA VAL A 22 -13.94 -11.06 -1.58
C VAL A 22 -12.58 -11.59 -1.98
N ASP A 23 -11.92 -12.32 -1.08
CA ASP A 23 -10.62 -12.93 -1.40
C ASP A 23 -10.75 -14.33 -2.01
N CYS A 24 -9.60 -14.90 -2.37
CA CYS A 24 -9.49 -16.21 -3.01
C CYS A 24 -10.14 -17.35 -2.20
N GLY A 25 -10.33 -17.18 -0.88
CA GLY A 25 -11.01 -18.13 0.00
C GLY A 25 -12.52 -17.87 0.15
N GLY A 26 -13.09 -16.93 -0.58
CA GLY A 26 -14.52 -16.60 -0.53
C GLY A 26 -14.95 -15.74 0.66
N VAL A 27 -14.00 -15.18 1.42
CA VAL A 27 -14.33 -14.36 2.60
C VAL A 27 -14.61 -12.92 2.18
N LEU A 28 -15.84 -12.46 2.48
CA LEU A 28 -16.24 -11.07 2.27
C LEU A 28 -15.66 -10.17 3.37
N THR A 29 -15.02 -9.08 2.97
CA THR A 29 -14.49 -8.04 3.86
C THR A 29 -14.90 -6.66 3.35
N LYS A 30 -15.19 -5.74 4.27
CA LYS A 30 -15.48 -4.34 3.97
C LYS A 30 -14.57 -3.44 4.79
N TRP A 31 -14.15 -2.34 4.19
CA TRP A 31 -13.42 -1.27 4.86
C TRP A 31 -13.59 0.02 4.05
N THR A 32 -13.23 1.15 4.64
CA THR A 32 -13.21 2.43 3.96
C THR A 32 -11.77 2.89 3.82
N GLU A 33 -11.44 3.50 2.67
CA GLU A 33 -10.16 4.15 2.44
C GLU A 33 -10.35 5.66 2.28
N VAL A 34 -9.48 6.44 2.90
CA VAL A 34 -9.35 7.89 2.67
C VAL A 34 -8.07 8.13 1.90
N ILE A 35 -8.19 8.64 0.68
CA ILE A 35 -7.06 8.79 -0.25
C ILE A 35 -6.78 10.27 -0.43
N ILE A 36 -5.59 10.71 0.00
CA ILE A 36 -5.11 12.08 -0.16
C ILE A 36 -4.21 12.14 -1.40
N GLN A 37 -4.62 12.92 -2.39
CA GLN A 37 -3.88 13.04 -3.65
C GLN A 37 -2.87 14.19 -3.57
N LEU A 38 -1.61 13.87 -3.86
CA LEU A 38 -0.53 14.83 -4.02
C LEU A 38 -0.24 15.07 -5.50
N TRP A 39 -0.02 16.33 -5.86
CA TRP A 39 0.40 16.73 -7.19
C TRP A 39 1.66 17.60 -7.11
N GLU A 40 2.63 17.32 -7.97
CA GLU A 40 3.84 18.13 -8.13
C GLU A 40 3.77 18.97 -9.40
N PRO A 41 4.04 20.28 -9.32
CA PRO A 41 4.26 21.08 -10.51
C PRO A 41 5.56 20.64 -11.20
N GLY A 42 5.58 20.68 -12.54
CA GLY A 42 6.76 20.30 -13.34
C GLY A 42 7.96 21.25 -13.15
N GLU A 43 7.73 22.46 -12.63
CA GLU A 43 8.76 23.42 -12.25
C GLU A 43 8.61 23.74 -10.76
N LYS A 44 9.73 23.95 -10.06
CA LYS A 44 9.71 24.35 -8.64
C LYS A 44 9.05 25.70 -8.48
N GLN A 45 7.87 25.71 -7.86
CA GLN A 45 7.11 26.94 -7.60
C GLN A 45 7.47 27.56 -6.25
N GLN A 46 8.02 26.76 -5.32
CA GLN A 46 8.36 27.21 -3.98
C GLN A 46 9.55 26.43 -3.39
N GLU A 47 10.26 27.06 -2.46
CA GLU A 47 11.42 26.48 -1.77
C GLU A 47 11.07 25.77 -0.45
N ARG A 48 9.78 25.72 -0.09
CA ARG A 48 9.33 25.13 1.17
C ARG A 48 8.11 24.26 0.96
N ALA A 49 8.12 23.11 1.63
CA ALA A 49 6.98 22.21 1.71
C ALA A 49 5.76 22.89 2.33
N MET A 50 4.58 22.36 2.01
CA MET A 50 3.33 22.77 2.63
C MET A 50 3.44 22.68 4.17
N LYS A 51 3.08 23.76 4.86
CA LYS A 51 3.01 23.74 6.33
C LYS A 51 1.91 22.77 6.79
N ALA A 52 2.16 22.00 7.85
CA ALA A 52 1.18 21.08 8.44
C ALA A 52 -0.19 21.75 8.71
N ARG A 53 -0.19 22.99 9.22
CA ARG A 53 -1.41 23.79 9.42
C ARG A 53 -2.25 23.99 8.15
N LYS A 54 -1.60 24.10 6.99
CA LYS A 54 -2.29 24.26 5.70
C LYS A 54 -2.92 22.94 5.28
N ALA A 55 -2.21 21.82 5.43
CA ALA A 55 -2.78 20.49 5.21
C ALA A 55 -4.01 20.25 6.11
N LEU A 56 -3.92 20.56 7.40
CA LEU A 56 -5.04 20.44 8.33
C LEU A 56 -6.24 21.29 7.90
N SER A 57 -6.02 22.55 7.49
CA SER A 57 -7.12 23.41 7.01
C SER A 57 -7.81 22.88 5.74
N ILE A 58 -7.11 22.08 4.92
CA ILE A 58 -7.70 21.43 3.74
C ILE A 58 -8.59 20.28 4.19
N ILE A 59 -8.13 19.47 5.16
CA ILE A 59 -8.92 18.37 5.74
C ILE A 59 -10.19 18.92 6.40
N GLU A 60 -10.06 19.95 7.24
CA GLU A 60 -11.20 20.62 7.88
C GLU A 60 -12.20 21.20 6.87
N LEU A 61 -11.73 21.67 5.72
CA LEU A 61 -12.59 22.16 4.65
C LEU A 61 -13.36 21.01 4.00
N VAL A 62 -12.69 19.90 3.72
CA VAL A 62 -13.31 18.69 3.13
C VAL A 62 -14.36 18.12 4.08
N GLU A 63 -14.07 18.04 5.37
CA GLU A 63 -14.98 17.49 6.39
C GLU A 63 -16.31 18.26 6.53
N LYS A 64 -16.37 19.52 6.08
CA LYS A 64 -17.63 20.28 6.02
C LYS A 64 -18.61 19.74 4.97
N SER A 65 -18.11 19.06 3.95
CA SER A 65 -18.91 18.54 2.83
C SER A 65 -18.93 17.02 2.76
N LEU A 66 -17.88 16.36 3.27
CA LEU A 66 -17.73 14.91 3.28
C LEU A 66 -17.31 14.46 4.67
N SER A 67 -18.21 13.81 5.40
CA SER A 67 -17.89 13.21 6.69
C SER A 67 -16.90 12.05 6.47
N LEU A 68 -15.63 12.29 6.79
CA LEU A 68 -14.59 11.27 6.72
C LEU A 68 -14.78 10.26 7.85
N GLU A 69 -14.69 8.98 7.53
CA GLU A 69 -14.81 7.88 8.48
C GLU A 69 -13.52 7.79 9.31
N ALA A 70 -13.66 7.89 10.64
CA ALA A 70 -12.52 7.99 11.56
C ALA A 70 -11.61 6.75 11.53
N ASP A 71 -12.18 5.57 11.26
CA ASP A 71 -11.46 4.30 11.21
C ASP A 71 -11.03 3.91 9.78
N ALA A 72 -11.16 4.84 8.82
CA ALA A 72 -10.75 4.59 7.45
C ALA A 72 -9.23 4.43 7.33
N ILE A 73 -8.83 3.55 6.41
CA ILE A 73 -7.43 3.38 6.05
C ILE A 73 -6.97 4.59 5.24
N VAL A 74 -5.95 5.30 5.72
CA VAL A 74 -5.38 6.44 4.98
C VAL A 74 -4.39 5.97 3.93
N LYS A 75 -4.52 6.50 2.72
CA LYS A 75 -3.64 6.29 1.58
C LYS A 75 -3.17 7.65 1.04
N ILE A 76 -1.94 7.70 0.54
CA ILE A 76 -1.41 8.83 -0.22
C ILE A 76 -1.32 8.41 -1.69
N GLU A 77 -2.04 9.11 -2.54
CA GLU A 77 -1.94 8.93 -3.99
C GLU A 77 -0.91 9.90 -4.56
N PHE A 78 0.08 9.35 -5.24
CA PHE A 78 1.15 10.15 -5.81
C PHE A 78 1.71 9.48 -7.07
N GLY A 79 2.07 10.33 -8.04
CA GLY A 79 2.77 9.97 -9.27
C GLY A 79 3.34 11.22 -9.95
N ASN A 80 4.36 11.02 -10.77
CA ASN A 80 4.97 12.06 -11.59
C ASN A 80 5.65 11.43 -12.83
N GLN A 81 6.44 12.20 -13.58
CA GLN A 81 7.10 11.69 -14.80
C GLN A 81 8.05 10.50 -14.57
N GLN A 82 8.54 10.33 -13.34
CA GLN A 82 9.49 9.26 -12.97
C GLN A 82 8.83 8.12 -12.19
N PHE A 83 7.58 8.30 -11.76
CA PHE A 83 6.89 7.38 -10.86
C PHE A 83 5.42 7.27 -11.29
N ASP A 84 5.01 6.07 -11.69
CA ASP A 84 3.62 5.81 -12.00
C ASP A 84 2.73 6.16 -10.80
N THR A 85 1.57 6.74 -11.11
CA THR A 85 0.57 7.09 -10.10
C THR A 85 0.11 5.84 -9.37
N ARG A 86 0.23 5.86 -8.05
CA ARG A 86 -0.19 4.76 -7.18
C ARG A 86 -0.59 5.28 -5.80
N GLN A 87 -1.38 4.47 -5.11
CA GLN A 87 -1.78 4.69 -3.73
C GLN A 87 -0.84 3.94 -2.79
N MET A 88 -0.24 4.67 -1.87
CA MET A 88 0.78 4.19 -0.92
C MET A 88 0.28 4.39 0.51
N PHE A 89 0.80 3.59 1.43
CA PHE A 89 0.53 3.77 2.85
C PHE A 89 1.48 4.80 3.46
N PRO A 90 0.99 5.66 4.38
CA PRO A 90 1.87 6.35 5.30
C PRO A 90 2.49 5.31 6.25
N GLY A 91 3.81 5.21 6.22
CA GLY A 91 4.62 4.40 7.13
C GLY A 91 5.00 5.21 8.36
N GLU A 92 6.30 5.33 8.60
CA GLU A 92 6.80 6.11 9.74
C GLU A 92 6.55 7.61 9.57
N ILE A 93 6.11 8.26 10.65
CA ILE A 93 5.97 9.71 10.74
C ILE A 93 7.03 10.24 11.70
N ILE A 94 7.97 11.02 11.18
CA ILE A 94 9.16 11.46 11.90
C ILE A 94 9.14 12.99 12.03
N ALA A 95 9.19 13.49 13.26
CA ALA A 95 9.43 14.91 13.52
C ALA A 95 10.95 15.17 13.54
N ALA A 96 11.44 15.94 12.57
CA ALA A 96 12.87 16.26 12.41
C ALA A 96 13.07 17.77 12.26
N GLY A 97 13.37 18.44 13.37
CA GLY A 97 13.49 19.90 13.40
C GLY A 97 12.17 20.59 13.08
N GLU A 98 12.14 21.40 12.02
CA GLU A 98 10.91 22.05 11.52
C GLU A 98 10.10 21.18 10.55
N ASN A 99 10.57 19.97 10.24
CA ASN A 99 9.95 19.09 9.24
C ASN A 99 9.15 17.96 9.91
N LEU A 100 7.99 17.65 9.33
CA LEU A 100 7.25 16.43 9.56
C LEU A 100 7.42 15.54 8.33
N ILE A 101 8.19 14.47 8.46
CA ILE A 101 8.50 13.54 7.38
C ILE A 101 7.51 12.38 7.46
N VAL A 102 6.88 12.05 6.34
CA VAL A 102 6.01 10.88 6.21
C VAL A 102 6.63 9.95 5.19
N ASP A 103 7.03 8.77 5.64
CA ASP A 103 7.54 7.71 4.77
C ASP A 103 6.37 7.08 3.99
N LEU A 104 6.51 6.93 2.67
CA LEU A 104 5.46 6.37 1.82
C LEU A 104 5.86 4.98 1.36
N ARG A 105 5.06 3.99 1.74
CA ARG A 105 5.32 2.58 1.43
C ARG A 105 4.36 2.06 0.38
N PRO A 106 4.86 1.42 -0.70
CA PRO A 106 3.99 0.80 -1.68
C PRO A 106 3.18 -0.31 -1.01
N ASP A 107 1.94 -0.48 -1.47
CA ASP A 107 1.16 -1.65 -1.13
C ASP A 107 1.75 -2.89 -1.83
N ALA A 108 1.71 -4.03 -1.17
CA ALA A 108 2.15 -5.31 -1.72
C ALA A 108 0.93 -6.21 -1.88
N VAL A 109 0.75 -6.78 -3.08
CA VAL A 109 -0.32 -7.73 -3.33
C VAL A 109 -0.10 -8.97 -2.48
N GLN A 110 -1.10 -9.35 -1.69
CA GLN A 110 -1.09 -10.53 -0.82
C GLN A 110 -2.46 -11.21 -0.89
N CYS A 111 -2.55 -12.55 -1.01
CA CYS A 111 -3.85 -13.19 -0.76
C CYS A 111 -4.11 -13.24 0.74
N LYS A 112 -5.19 -12.58 1.16
CA LYS A 112 -5.68 -12.55 2.54
C LYS A 112 -6.10 -13.94 3.06
N ALA A 113 -6.34 -14.91 2.18
CA ALA A 113 -6.59 -16.28 2.62
C ALA A 113 -5.35 -16.92 3.26
N ILE A 114 -4.15 -16.70 2.68
CA ILE A 114 -2.88 -17.22 3.23
C ILE A 114 -2.62 -16.63 4.61
N SER A 115 -2.81 -15.32 4.79
CA SER A 115 -2.56 -14.66 6.09
C SER A 115 -3.49 -15.14 7.21
N ARG A 116 -4.61 -15.78 6.87
CA ARG A 116 -5.53 -16.42 7.84
C ARG A 116 -5.28 -17.93 8.01
N GLY A 117 -4.18 -18.45 7.47
CA GLY A 117 -3.84 -19.87 7.53
C GLY A 117 -4.53 -20.74 6.46
N GLY A 118 -5.16 -20.13 5.46
CA GLY A 118 -5.65 -20.82 4.26
C GLY A 118 -4.55 -21.07 3.22
N SER A 119 -4.91 -21.71 2.11
CA SER A 119 -4.03 -21.91 0.96
C SER A 119 -4.63 -21.29 -0.30
N CYS A 120 -3.76 -20.77 -1.17
CA CYS A 120 -4.10 -20.23 -2.49
C CYS A 120 -4.04 -21.27 -3.62
N GLY A 121 -4.07 -22.56 -3.31
CA GLY A 121 -3.90 -23.61 -4.33
C GLY A 121 -2.46 -23.70 -4.86
N GLU A 122 -1.51 -22.99 -4.25
CA GLU A 122 -0.09 -23.26 -4.42
C GLU A 122 0.20 -24.57 -3.70
N ALA A 123 0.26 -25.66 -4.47
CA ALA A 123 0.73 -26.93 -3.96
C ALA A 123 2.11 -26.71 -3.36
N GLU A 124 2.28 -27.01 -2.06
CA GLU A 124 3.61 -27.21 -1.50
C GLU A 124 4.32 -28.16 -2.46
N GLN A 125 5.35 -27.67 -3.16
CA GLN A 125 6.32 -28.55 -3.77
C GLN A 125 7.00 -29.25 -2.60
N LYS A 126 6.37 -30.31 -2.10
CA LYS A 126 7.09 -31.37 -1.42
C LYS A 126 8.15 -31.76 -2.42
N ASN A 127 9.38 -31.32 -2.16
CA ASN A 127 10.56 -31.90 -2.79
C ASN A 127 10.44 -33.39 -2.50
N ILE A 128 9.90 -34.12 -3.47
CA ILE A 128 9.95 -35.58 -3.51
C ILE A 128 11.45 -35.82 -3.61
N THR A 129 12.08 -35.96 -2.45
CA THR A 129 13.39 -36.56 -2.38
C THR A 129 13.18 -37.92 -3.02
N PRO A 130 13.85 -38.25 -4.13
CA PRO A 130 13.67 -39.55 -4.73
C PRO A 130 14.08 -40.53 -3.64
N SER A 131 13.11 -41.20 -3.03
CA SER A 131 13.36 -42.35 -2.18
C SER A 131 14.06 -43.32 -3.10
N GLY A 132 15.39 -43.40 -2.96
CA GLY A 132 16.21 -44.29 -3.74
C GLY A 132 15.65 -45.69 -3.56
N SER A 133 14.93 -46.18 -4.55
CA SER A 133 14.62 -47.60 -4.69
C SER A 133 15.95 -48.28 -4.95
N SER A 134 16.61 -48.65 -3.85
CA SER A 134 17.78 -49.51 -3.83
C SER A 134 17.32 -50.88 -4.34
N CYS A 135 17.47 -51.10 -5.64
CA CYS A 135 17.42 -52.44 -6.21
C CYS A 135 18.61 -53.22 -5.64
N THR A 136 18.35 -54.24 -4.83
CA THR A 136 19.37 -55.20 -4.43
C THR A 136 19.76 -56.06 -5.64
N PRO A 137 21.04 -56.40 -5.86
CA PRO A 137 21.52 -57.06 -7.09
C PRO A 137 21.06 -58.52 -7.33
N SER A 138 20.04 -59.02 -6.63
CA SER A 138 19.65 -60.45 -6.65
C SER A 138 18.18 -60.74 -6.91
N GLY A 139 17.36 -59.75 -7.29
CA GLY A 139 15.95 -59.97 -7.61
C GLY A 139 15.65 -59.61 -9.06
N GLY A 140 15.49 -60.61 -9.92
CA GLY A 140 15.12 -60.42 -11.32
C GLY A 140 13.66 -59.96 -11.49
N CYS A 141 13.47 -59.14 -12.54
CA CYS A 141 12.24 -58.58 -13.10
C CYS A 141 11.88 -57.16 -12.64
N CYS A 142 11.92 -56.25 -13.62
CA CYS A 142 11.30 -54.92 -13.60
C CYS A 142 9.85 -55.00 -14.07
#